data_AF-A0A7S3H8G8-F1
#
_entry.id   AF-A0A7S3H8G8-F1
#
_cell.length_a   1.000
_cell.length_b   1.000
_cell.length_c   1.000
_cell.angle_alpha   90.00
_cell.angle_beta   90.00
_cell.angle_gamma   90.00
#
_symmetry.space_group_name_H-M   'P 1'
#
loop_
_entity.id
_entity.type
_entity.pdbx_description
1 polymer ?
#
loop_
_entity_poly.entity_id
_entity_poly.type
_entity_poly.pdbx_seq_one_letter_code
_entity_poly.pdbx_strand_id
1 'polypeptide(L)'
;PSDAGAASAKEGRATDEAKAAHGGTVEGRYSWSQTRETVEVNIFVPEATKAKAVNRVRVTEEGVQVDVSGSPVLKGDWEFKVEPEEDPDWEVRSLEGRHVVRLTIRKKPLPGGLSVVVR
;
A
#
# COMPACT_ATOMS: atom_id res chain seq x y z
N PRO A 1 4.35 -51.73 26.43
CA PRO A 1 3.60 -50.98 27.46
C PRO A 1 4.49 -49.94 28.14
N SER A 2 3.95 -48.73 28.28
CA SER A 2 4.38 -47.62 29.17
C SER A 2 5.58 -46.76 28.77
N ASP A 3 5.27 -45.61 28.14
CA ASP A 3 5.57 -44.22 28.62
C ASP A 3 4.78 -43.27 27.69
N ALA A 4 3.72 -42.56 28.10
CA ALA A 4 3.64 -41.39 28.98
C ALA A 4 4.49 -40.19 28.51
N GLY A 5 3.85 -39.07 28.15
CA GLY A 5 4.57 -37.78 28.11
C GLY A 5 4.04 -36.68 27.20
N ALA A 6 3.05 -35.94 27.71
CA ALA A 6 2.92 -34.48 27.62
C ALA A 6 2.84 -33.74 26.26
N ALA A 7 1.70 -33.09 26.07
CA ALA A 7 1.53 -31.90 25.26
C ALA A 7 2.54 -30.80 25.65
N SER A 8 3.03 -30.05 24.66
CA SER A 8 3.38 -28.65 24.88
C SER A 8 3.22 -27.87 23.59
N ALA A 9 2.17 -27.06 23.55
CA ALA A 9 2.11 -25.89 22.71
C ALA A 9 3.36 -25.03 22.92
N LYS A 10 3.94 -24.58 21.80
CA LYS A 10 4.77 -23.38 21.67
C LYS A 10 4.37 -22.83 20.30
N GLU A 11 3.45 -21.88 20.16
CA GLU A 11 3.61 -20.49 20.58
C GLU A 11 5.08 -20.09 20.71
N GLY A 12 5.79 -20.27 19.60
CA GLY A 12 7.05 -19.61 19.32
C GLY A 12 6.77 -18.24 18.71
N ARG A 13 6.32 -17.31 19.55
CA ARG A 13 6.76 -15.91 19.59
C ARG A 13 7.27 -15.39 18.23
N ALA A 14 6.38 -14.74 17.48
CA ALA A 14 6.75 -13.91 16.33
C ALA A 14 7.76 -12.86 16.81
N THR A 15 9.03 -13.13 16.55
CA THR A 15 10.15 -12.24 16.84
C THR A 15 10.20 -11.13 15.79
N ASP A 16 9.81 -9.92 16.19
CA ASP A 16 10.46 -8.60 15.98
C ASP A 16 11.22 -8.23 14.68
N GLU A 17 11.20 -8.98 13.58
CA GLU A 17 12.03 -8.67 12.40
C GLU A 17 11.28 -8.71 11.07
N ALA A 18 10.13 -8.03 10.99
CA ALA A 18 9.64 -7.59 9.68
C ALA A 18 10.54 -6.45 9.17
N LYS A 19 11.69 -6.83 8.59
CA LYS A 19 12.49 -6.00 7.67
C LYS A 19 11.55 -5.10 6.88
N ALA A 20 11.81 -3.78 6.90
CA ALA A 20 11.06 -2.76 6.18
C ALA A 20 10.49 -3.32 4.87
N ALA A 21 9.19 -3.65 4.87
CA ALA A 21 8.59 -4.31 3.74
C ALA A 21 8.72 -3.37 2.53
N HIS A 22 9.50 -3.77 1.52
CA HIS A 22 9.69 -2.99 0.30
C HIS A 22 8.46 -3.03 -0.62
N GLY A 23 7.42 -3.74 -0.20
CA GLY A 23 6.14 -3.85 -0.85
C GLY A 23 5.31 -4.99 -0.29
N GLY A 24 4.09 -5.11 -0.81
CA GLY A 24 3.15 -6.16 -0.44
C GLY A 24 1.91 -6.13 -1.31
N THR A 25 1.11 -7.18 -1.23
CA THR A 25 -0.21 -7.24 -1.87
C THR A 25 -1.27 -7.39 -0.79
N VAL A 26 -2.27 -6.52 -0.84
CA VAL A 26 -3.52 -6.68 -0.10
C VAL A 26 -4.50 -7.35 -1.05
N GLU A 27 -4.82 -8.61 -0.75
CA GLU A 27 -5.61 -9.47 -1.63
C GLU A 27 -6.90 -8.79 -2.10
N GLY A 28 -7.09 -8.78 -3.41
CA GLY A 28 -8.29 -8.21 -4.05
C GLY A 28 -8.40 -6.68 -4.01
N ARG A 29 -7.47 -5.95 -3.38
CA ARG A 29 -7.55 -4.49 -3.24
C ARG A 29 -6.46 -3.74 -3.97
N TYR A 30 -5.20 -3.99 -3.62
CA TYR A 30 -4.07 -3.29 -4.23
C TYR A 30 -2.77 -4.04 -3.98
N SER A 31 -1.76 -3.78 -4.79
CA SER A 31 -0.37 -4.05 -4.45
C SER A 31 0.39 -2.74 -4.28
N TRP A 32 1.47 -2.76 -3.52
CA TRP A 32 2.29 -1.59 -3.30
C TRP A 32 3.76 -1.96 -3.22
N SER A 33 4.61 -1.00 -3.52
CA SER A 33 6.04 -1.08 -3.32
C SER A 33 6.60 0.28 -2.98
N GLN A 34 7.79 0.33 -2.40
CA GLN A 34 8.42 1.58 -2.06
C GLN A 34 9.92 1.58 -2.35
N THR A 35 10.40 2.73 -2.78
CA THR A 35 11.82 3.07 -2.76
C THR A 35 12.11 3.98 -1.56
N ARG A 36 13.31 4.53 -1.49
CA ARG A 36 13.63 5.58 -0.52
C ARG A 36 12.78 6.85 -0.73
N GLU A 37 12.43 7.16 -1.98
CA GLU A 37 11.85 8.45 -2.37
C GLU A 37 10.36 8.34 -2.67
N THR A 38 9.90 7.18 -3.13
CA THR A 38 8.55 7.00 -3.64
C THR A 38 7.84 5.81 -3.01
N VAL A 39 6.51 5.90 -2.99
CA VAL A 39 5.61 4.77 -2.80
C VAL A 39 4.76 4.65 -4.05
N GLU A 40 4.70 3.44 -4.60
CA GLU A 40 3.82 3.12 -5.71
C GLU A 40 2.70 2.23 -5.22
N VAL A 41 1.46 2.58 -5.55
CA VAL A 41 0.27 1.81 -5.20
C VAL A 41 -0.47 1.45 -6.48
N ASN A 42 -0.61 0.16 -6.76
CA ASN A 42 -1.38 -0.38 -7.88
C ASN A 42 -2.75 -0.84 -7.37
N ILE A 43 -3.76 0.01 -7.53
CA ILE A 43 -5.12 -0.24 -7.04
C ILE A 43 -5.86 -1.08 -8.06
N PHE A 44 -6.33 -2.27 -7.67
CA PHE A 44 -7.05 -3.15 -8.57
C PHE A 44 -8.44 -2.58 -8.88
N VAL A 45 -8.76 -2.48 -10.17
CA VAL A 45 -10.03 -1.92 -10.65
C VAL A 45 -10.63 -2.83 -11.72
N PRO A 46 -11.94 -2.74 -12.01
CA PRO A 46 -12.55 -3.49 -13.10
C PRO A 46 -11.84 -3.27 -14.43
N GLU A 47 -11.79 -4.29 -15.28
CA GLU A 47 -11.08 -4.26 -16.59
C GLU A 47 -11.61 -3.17 -17.53
N ALA A 48 -12.90 -2.84 -17.42
CA ALA A 48 -13.52 -1.77 -18.21
C ALA A 48 -13.12 -0.34 -17.75
N THR A 49 -12.36 -0.20 -16.66
CA THR A 49 -11.94 1.09 -16.12
C THR A 49 -11.05 1.82 -17.12
N LYS A 50 -11.49 3.01 -17.54
CA LYS A 50 -10.72 3.95 -18.37
C LYS A 50 -10.33 5.15 -17.53
N ALA A 51 -9.31 5.91 -17.95
CA ALA A 51 -8.86 7.11 -17.23
C ALA A 51 -9.99 8.09 -16.89
N LYS A 52 -10.94 8.32 -17.82
CA LYS A 52 -12.11 9.19 -17.59
C LYS A 52 -13.07 8.73 -16.47
N ALA A 53 -12.99 7.46 -16.07
CA ALA A 53 -13.77 6.92 -14.97
C ALA A 53 -13.10 7.17 -13.61
N VAL A 54 -11.82 7.57 -13.58
CA VAL A 54 -11.15 8.00 -12.36
C VAL A 54 -11.62 9.42 -12.06
N ASN A 55 -12.58 9.56 -11.14
CA ASN A 55 -13.22 10.85 -10.86
C ASN A 55 -12.47 11.66 -9.81
N ARG A 56 -11.71 10.99 -8.95
CA ARG A 56 -10.95 11.63 -7.87
C ARG A 56 -9.70 10.83 -7.55
N VAL A 57 -8.58 11.53 -7.49
CA VAL A 57 -7.35 11.08 -6.84
C VAL A 57 -6.96 12.20 -5.87
N ARG A 58 -6.98 11.89 -4.57
CA ARG A 58 -6.65 12.86 -3.52
C ARG A 58 -5.56 12.26 -2.66
N VAL A 59 -4.44 12.96 -2.60
CA VAL A 59 -3.35 12.70 -1.67
C VAL A 59 -3.28 13.88 -0.71
N THR A 60 -3.26 13.60 0.59
CA THR A 60 -3.02 14.59 1.63
C THR A 60 -1.85 14.16 2.50
N GLU A 61 -1.42 15.01 3.43
CA GLU A 61 -0.42 14.62 4.43
C GLU A 61 -0.92 13.49 5.35
N GLU A 62 -2.24 13.31 5.46
CA GLU A 62 -2.90 12.37 6.37
C GLU A 62 -3.28 11.05 5.69
N GLY A 63 -3.58 11.07 4.40
CA GLY A 63 -4.02 9.86 3.70
C GLY A 63 -4.23 10.00 2.20
N VAL A 64 -4.85 8.97 1.64
CA VAL A 64 -5.18 8.86 0.22
C VAL A 64 -6.62 8.43 0.00
N GLN A 65 -7.22 8.96 -1.06
CA GLN A 65 -8.49 8.48 -1.58
C GLN A 65 -8.47 8.44 -3.11
N VAL A 66 -8.95 7.33 -3.68
CA VAL A 66 -9.17 7.17 -5.12
C VAL A 66 -10.61 6.71 -5.35
N ASP A 67 -11.34 7.47 -6.17
CA ASP A 67 -12.72 7.16 -6.55
C ASP A 67 -12.80 6.84 -8.06
N VAL A 68 -13.41 5.72 -8.40
CA VAL A 68 -13.67 5.29 -9.79
C VAL A 68 -15.18 5.14 -9.99
N SER A 69 -15.70 5.78 -11.02
CA SER A 69 -17.14 5.81 -11.36
C SER A 69 -18.00 6.21 -10.15
N GLY A 70 -17.53 7.21 -9.38
CA GLY A 70 -18.19 7.70 -8.17
C GLY A 70 -18.09 6.79 -6.93
N SER A 71 -17.37 5.67 -6.99
CA SER A 71 -17.19 4.74 -5.87
C SER A 71 -15.75 4.74 -5.36
N PRO A 72 -15.50 4.77 -4.03
CA PRO A 72 -14.15 4.71 -3.49
C PRO A 72 -13.55 3.32 -3.68
N VAL A 73 -12.43 3.24 -4.39
CA VAL A 73 -11.65 2.00 -4.60
C VAL A 73 -10.45 1.90 -3.66
N LEU A 74 -9.94 3.04 -3.19
CA LEU A 74 -8.95 3.12 -2.13
C LEU A 74 -9.30 4.27 -1.20
N LYS A 75 -9.20 4.01 0.12
CA LYS A 75 -9.21 5.02 1.17
C LYS A 75 -8.41 4.51 2.36
N GLY A 76 -7.48 5.32 2.85
CA GLY A 76 -6.67 4.98 4.01
C GLY A 76 -5.73 6.09 4.42
N ASP A 77 -5.16 5.93 5.62
CA ASP A 77 -4.22 6.87 6.21
C ASP A 77 -2.77 6.44 5.94
N TRP A 78 -1.84 7.38 5.97
CA TRP A 78 -0.42 7.08 5.79
C TRP A 78 0.25 6.62 7.09
N GLU A 79 1.13 5.63 6.99
CA GLU A 79 2.06 5.27 8.07
C GLU A 79 3.33 6.16 8.09
N PHE A 80 3.47 7.06 7.11
CA PHE A 80 4.62 7.93 6.93
C PHE A 80 4.22 9.32 6.46
N LYS A 81 5.16 10.28 6.54
CA LYS A 81 4.91 11.63 6.05
C LYS A 81 5.03 11.69 4.54
N VAL A 82 3.94 12.08 3.90
CA VAL A 82 3.85 12.36 2.46
C VAL A 82 3.98 13.86 2.23
N GLU A 83 4.55 14.24 1.09
CA GLU A 83 4.48 15.59 0.56
C GLU A 83 3.41 15.59 -0.55
N PRO A 84 2.21 16.14 -0.29
CA PRO A 84 1.13 16.13 -1.27
C PRO A 84 1.49 16.97 -2.48
N GLU A 85 1.22 16.45 -3.67
CA GLU A 85 1.30 17.20 -4.91
C GLU A 85 -0.07 17.79 -5.24
N GLU A 86 -0.11 18.98 -5.84
CA GLU A 86 -1.37 19.61 -6.28
C GLU A 86 -2.09 18.76 -7.34
N ASP A 87 -1.33 18.06 -8.18
CA ASP A 87 -1.81 17.10 -9.17
C ASP A 87 -1.01 15.79 -9.03
N PRO A 88 -1.50 14.82 -8.23
CA PRO A 88 -0.80 13.56 -8.00
C PRO A 88 -0.59 12.78 -9.30
N ASP A 89 0.59 12.17 -9.47
CA ASP A 89 0.89 11.35 -10.65
C ASP A 89 0.17 9.99 -10.60
N TRP A 90 -0.74 9.76 -11.55
CA TRP A 90 -1.47 8.50 -11.68
C TRP A 90 -1.70 8.09 -13.13
N GLU A 91 -1.78 6.79 -13.36
CA GLU A 91 -2.07 6.19 -14.67
C GLU A 91 -3.01 4.99 -14.55
N VAL A 92 -3.83 4.74 -15.59
CA VAL A 92 -4.54 3.46 -15.74
C VAL A 92 -3.71 2.55 -16.65
N ARG A 93 -3.40 1.35 -16.18
CA ARG A 93 -2.61 0.36 -16.94
C ARG A 93 -3.00 -1.07 -16.61
N SER A 94 -2.40 -2.02 -17.31
CA SER A 94 -2.50 -3.45 -16.98
C SER A 94 -1.24 -3.90 -16.24
N LEU A 95 -1.42 -4.69 -15.19
CA LEU A 95 -0.38 -5.34 -14.41
C LEU A 95 -0.77 -6.80 -14.22
N GLU A 96 0.03 -7.73 -14.74
CA GLU A 96 -0.21 -9.19 -14.63
C GLU A 96 -1.63 -9.62 -15.03
N GLY A 97 -2.17 -9.02 -16.09
CA GLY A 97 -3.53 -9.30 -16.57
C GLY A 97 -4.66 -8.65 -15.75
N ARG A 98 -4.34 -7.83 -14.75
CA ARG A 98 -5.32 -7.02 -14.01
C ARG A 98 -5.24 -5.56 -14.41
N HIS A 99 -6.39 -4.88 -14.50
CA HIS A 99 -6.42 -3.43 -14.62
C HIS A 99 -6.14 -2.77 -13.28
N VAL A 100 -5.27 -1.77 -13.32
CA VAL A 100 -4.87 -1.02 -12.13
C VAL A 100 -4.91 0.47 -12.38
N VAL A 101 -5.23 1.23 -11.34
CA VAL A 101 -4.83 2.64 -11.22
C VAL A 101 -3.52 2.64 -10.45
N ARG A 102 -2.42 2.98 -11.12
CA ARG A 102 -1.11 3.15 -10.47
C ARG A 102 -0.99 4.58 -10.00
N LEU A 103 -0.75 4.76 -8.71
CA LEU A 103 -0.50 6.04 -8.06
C LEU A 103 0.94 6.08 -7.58
N THR A 104 1.66 7.13 -7.94
CA THR A 104 3.03 7.39 -7.48
C THR A 104 3.02 8.52 -6.46
N ILE A 105 3.45 8.23 -5.24
CA ILE A 105 3.50 9.19 -4.14
C ILE A 105 4.94 9.49 -3.77
N ARG A 106 5.29 10.78 -3.66
CA ARG A 106 6.61 11.21 -3.15
C ARG A 106 6.60 11.31 -1.63
N LYS A 107 7.63 10.75 -1.00
CA LYS A 107 7.85 10.86 0.44
C LYS A 107 8.44 12.22 0.76
N LYS A 108 8.03 12.79 1.88
CA LYS A 108 8.67 13.99 2.40
C LYS A 108 10.13 13.67 2.74
N PRO A 109 11.12 14.45 2.26
CA PRO A 109 12.52 14.27 2.64
C PRO A 109 12.67 14.48 4.16
N LEU A 110 13.12 13.46 4.89
CA LEU A 110 13.49 13.62 6.29
C LEU A 110 15.00 13.77 6.44
N PRO A 111 15.49 14.76 7.22
CA PRO A 111 16.91 14.83 7.57
C PRO A 111 17.29 13.55 8.33
N GLY A 112 18.25 12.78 7.81
CA GLY A 112 18.65 11.48 8.37
C GLY A 112 18.16 10.24 7.60
N GLY A 113 17.31 10.40 6.57
CA GLY A 113 17.17 9.42 5.49
C GLY A 113 16.11 8.31 5.61
N LEU A 114 15.37 8.19 6.72
CA LEU A 114 14.30 7.21 6.86
C LEU A 114 12.96 7.87 7.22
N SER A 115 12.01 7.84 6.28
CA SER A 115 10.63 8.30 6.46
C SER A 115 9.70 7.21 6.97
N VAL A 116 10.14 6.41 7.95
CA VAL A 116 9.28 5.42 8.62
C VAL A 116 8.99 5.92 10.03
N VAL A 117 7.72 6.19 10.33
CA VAL A 117 7.30 6.44 11.71
C VAL A 117 7.06 5.06 12.33
N VAL A 118 8.02 4.57 13.11
CA VAL A 118 7.81 3.38 13.93
C VAL A 118 6.87 3.79 15.07
N ARG A 119 5.69 3.17 15.14
CA ARG A 119 4.83 3.22 16.34
C ARG A 119 5.07 1.98 17.18
#